data_AF-A0A8J6QX84-F1
#
_entry.id   AF-A0A8J6QX84-F1
#
_cell.length_a   1.000
_cell.length_b   1.000
_cell.length_c   1.000
_cell.angle_alpha   90.00
_cell.angle_beta   90.00
_cell.angle_gamma   90.00
#
_symmetry.space_group_name_H-M   'P 1'
#
loop_
_entity.id
_entity.type
_entity.pdbx_description
1 polymer ?
#
loop_
_entity_poly.entity_id
_entity_poly.type
_entity_poly.pdbx_seq_one_letter_code
_entity_poly.pdbx_strand_id
1 'polypeptide(L)'
;MRFFALARVGLLIAGFALTIAGCNFVNSSSESSTSTVRKQSATLTISAAASLTNVMEEVRSLWQQENSESFLTFNFGSSGALQAQIEQGAPVDIFVSAATKQMDVLQKQGLLLTSTRKKFLTNQVVLIEPKNVSVLKDFSDLKNRSVKRLAIADPESVPAGMYAQEVLTWLGILELVKPKLVLAKDVRQVLSYVETANVDAGIVYLTDAKTSRQVRIVAIAPEQSHSAVSYSVAVLEDSKNVTAAQEFVQFLSSPQAKAVFQKHGFGIASN
;
A
#
# COMPACT_ATOMS: atom_id res chain seq x y z
N MET A 1 -26.64 -45.54 38.59
CA MET A 1 -26.83 -46.77 37.77
C MET A 1 -25.92 -46.64 36.56
N ARG A 2 -24.93 -47.47 36.23
CA ARG A 2 -24.32 -48.74 36.68
C ARG A 2 -22.83 -48.64 36.23
N PHE A 3 -21.83 -48.75 37.11
CA PHE A 3 -21.07 -49.96 37.50
C PHE A 3 -20.21 -50.63 36.41
N PHE A 4 -18.89 -50.75 36.71
CA PHE A 4 -17.85 -51.79 36.45
C PHE A 4 -16.48 -51.05 36.37
N ALA A 5 -15.49 -51.07 37.30
CA ALA A 5 -14.84 -52.10 38.12
C ALA A 5 -14.25 -53.24 37.24
N LEU A 6 -12.98 -53.66 37.24
CA LEU A 6 -11.87 -53.79 38.21
C LEU A 6 -10.55 -54.04 37.40
N ALA A 7 -9.37 -53.57 37.83
CA ALA A 7 -8.24 -54.32 38.46
C ALA A 7 -7.48 -55.32 37.52
N ARG A 8 -6.16 -55.59 37.58
CA ARG A 8 -5.12 -55.50 38.62
C ARG A 8 -3.78 -56.06 38.05
N VAL A 9 -2.67 -55.86 38.79
CA VAL A 9 -1.37 -56.61 38.78
C VAL A 9 -0.41 -56.28 37.60
N GLY A 10 0.89 -55.96 37.74
CA GLY A 10 1.85 -55.96 38.84
C GLY A 10 3.06 -56.83 38.49
N LEU A 11 4.27 -56.27 38.32
CA LEU A 11 5.53 -56.98 38.65
C LEU A 11 6.75 -56.05 38.74
N LEU A 12 7.38 -56.10 39.91
CA LEU A 12 8.72 -55.63 40.26
C LEU A 12 9.80 -56.51 39.62
N ILE A 13 10.88 -55.93 39.07
CA ILE A 13 12.21 -56.55 39.07
C ILE A 13 13.26 -55.51 39.45
N ALA A 14 14.04 -55.88 40.46
CA ALA A 14 15.11 -55.14 41.09
C ALA A 14 16.47 -55.33 40.38
N GLY A 15 17.36 -54.34 40.58
CA GLY A 15 18.79 -54.57 40.77
C GLY A 15 19.68 -54.51 39.54
N PHE A 16 20.50 -53.47 39.42
CA PHE A 16 21.95 -53.58 39.68
C PHE A 16 22.56 -52.17 39.74
N ALA A 17 23.13 -51.83 40.89
CA ALA A 17 24.01 -50.68 41.04
C ALA A 17 25.42 -51.10 40.64
N LEU A 18 26.04 -50.36 39.71
CA LEU A 18 27.50 -50.32 39.58
C LEU A 18 27.91 -48.87 39.31
N THR A 19 28.49 -48.27 40.34
CA THR A 19 29.12 -46.96 40.32
C THR A 19 30.46 -47.05 39.61
N ILE A 20 30.63 -46.32 38.51
CA ILE A 20 31.96 -45.98 37.98
C ILE A 20 32.09 -44.47 38.07
N ALA A 21 32.95 -44.04 38.99
CA ALA A 21 33.41 -42.67 39.10
C ALA A 21 34.26 -42.33 37.87
N GLY A 22 33.68 -41.57 36.94
CA GLY A 22 34.39 -40.93 35.84
C GLY A 22 34.40 -39.43 36.05
N CYS A 23 35.53 -38.90 36.52
CA CYS A 23 35.79 -37.46 36.55
C CYS A 23 35.84 -36.93 35.10
N ASN A 24 34.74 -36.37 34.60
CA ASN A 24 34.78 -35.58 33.38
C ASN A 24 35.01 -34.11 33.72
N PHE A 25 36.19 -33.68 33.32
CA PHE A 25 36.69 -32.31 33.24
C PHE A 25 35.59 -31.35 32.78
N VAL A 26 35.15 -30.47 33.69
CA VAL A 26 34.22 -29.38 33.39
C VAL A 26 34.99 -28.35 32.57
N ASN A 27 34.86 -28.43 31.25
CA ASN A 27 35.27 -27.36 30.36
C ASN A 27 34.15 -26.31 30.39
N SER A 28 34.35 -25.24 31.15
CA SER A 28 33.49 -24.06 31.10
C SER A 28 33.71 -23.34 29.76
N SER A 29 33.12 -23.88 28.69
CA SER A 29 32.81 -23.09 27.51
C SER A 29 31.54 -22.32 27.82
N SER A 30 31.71 -21.06 28.21
CA SER A 30 30.67 -20.04 28.20
C SER A 30 30.16 -19.90 26.75
N GLU A 31 29.18 -20.71 26.38
CA GLU A 31 28.35 -20.48 25.21
C GLU A 31 27.53 -19.22 25.49
N SER A 32 28.07 -18.09 25.05
CA SER A 32 27.32 -16.89 24.80
C SER A 32 26.22 -17.27 23.81
N SER A 33 25.04 -17.56 24.34
CA SER A 33 23.82 -17.73 23.59
C SER A 33 23.49 -16.35 23.03
N THR A 34 24.08 -16.03 21.89
CA THR A 34 23.56 -15.01 20.99
C THR A 34 22.16 -15.48 20.62
N SER A 35 21.17 -14.97 21.36
CA SER A 35 19.77 -15.05 21.01
C SER A 35 19.65 -14.45 19.61
N THR A 36 19.73 -15.30 18.60
CA THR A 36 19.37 -14.91 17.24
C THR A 36 17.88 -14.64 17.36
N VAL A 37 17.50 -13.37 17.41
CA VAL A 37 16.09 -12.97 17.33
C VAL A 37 15.61 -13.58 16.03
N ARG A 38 14.90 -14.72 16.10
CA ARG A 38 14.23 -15.28 14.94
C ARG A 38 13.22 -14.22 14.53
N LYS A 39 13.52 -13.49 13.45
CA LYS A 39 12.52 -12.67 12.78
C LYS A 39 11.32 -13.58 12.52
N GLN A 40 10.18 -13.21 13.07
CA GLN A 40 8.98 -14.02 12.98
C GLN A 40 8.56 -14.07 11.51
N SER A 41 8.64 -15.25 10.90
CA SER A 41 8.12 -15.50 9.56
C SER A 41 6.62 -15.17 9.55
N ALA A 42 6.23 -14.24 8.68
CA ALA A 42 4.84 -13.82 8.53
C ALA A 42 4.52 -13.51 7.07
N THR A 43 3.28 -13.81 6.66
CA THR A 43 2.73 -13.34 5.39
C THR A 43 1.82 -12.16 5.67
N LEU A 44 2.22 -10.97 5.22
CA LEU A 44 1.46 -9.74 5.40
C LEU A 44 0.56 -9.48 4.19
N THR A 45 -0.73 -9.29 4.45
CA THR A 45 -1.70 -8.85 3.44
C THR A 45 -1.82 -7.33 3.46
N ILE A 46 -1.49 -6.70 2.34
CA ILE A 46 -1.39 -5.25 2.22
C ILE A 46 -2.39 -4.76 1.17
N SER A 47 -3.37 -3.98 1.60
CA SER A 47 -4.25 -3.24 0.68
C SER A 47 -3.63 -1.89 0.37
N ALA A 48 -3.27 -1.65 -0.90
CA ALA A 48 -2.55 -0.46 -1.30
C ALA A 48 -3.20 0.23 -2.51
N ALA A 49 -3.21 1.57 -2.50
CA ALA A 49 -3.73 2.36 -3.61
C ALA A 49 -3.09 1.96 -4.95
N ALA A 50 -3.89 1.87 -6.02
CA ALA A 50 -3.45 1.41 -7.34
C ALA A 50 -2.26 2.20 -7.94
N SER A 51 -2.06 3.46 -7.55
CA SER A 51 -0.90 4.23 -7.99
C SER A 51 0.43 3.68 -7.45
N LEU A 52 0.39 2.89 -6.36
CA LEU A 52 1.55 2.32 -5.69
C LEU A 52 2.01 0.98 -6.28
N THR A 53 1.31 0.40 -7.26
CA THR A 53 1.56 -0.96 -7.74
C THR A 53 3.03 -1.21 -8.09
N ASN A 54 3.60 -0.47 -9.04
CA ASN A 54 4.99 -0.73 -9.47
C ASN A 54 6.03 -0.49 -8.37
N VAL A 55 5.81 0.52 -7.51
CA VAL A 55 6.79 0.88 -6.49
C VAL A 55 6.78 -0.09 -5.32
N MET A 56 5.60 -0.59 -4.93
CA MET A 56 5.46 -1.58 -3.85
C MET A 56 6.01 -2.94 -4.25
N GLU A 57 5.99 -3.27 -5.54
CA GLU A 57 6.64 -4.47 -6.07
C GLU A 57 8.17 -4.43 -5.96
N GLU A 58 8.78 -3.27 -6.20
CA GLU A 58 10.22 -3.08 -5.99
C GLU A 58 10.56 -3.05 -4.49
N VAL A 59 9.73 -2.40 -3.67
CA VAL A 59 9.85 -2.43 -2.20
C VAL A 59 9.74 -3.86 -1.64
N ARG A 60 8.85 -4.70 -2.19
CA ARG A 60 8.74 -6.11 -1.81
C ARG A 60 10.04 -6.87 -2.06
N SER A 61 10.65 -6.66 -3.22
CA SER A 61 11.94 -7.28 -3.54
C SER A 61 13.03 -6.87 -2.53
N LEU A 62 13.07 -5.61 -2.14
CA LEU A 62 14.01 -5.13 -1.12
C LEU A 62 13.73 -5.71 0.27
N TRP A 63 12.45 -5.70 0.69
CA TRP A 63 12.05 -6.26 1.99
C TRP A 63 12.44 -7.73 2.11
N GLN A 64 12.23 -8.52 1.06
CA GLN A 64 12.54 -9.96 1.05
C GLN A 64 14.04 -10.27 1.12
N GLN A 65 14.92 -9.36 0.67
CA GLN A 65 16.37 -9.52 0.83
C GLN A 65 16.79 -9.46 2.30
N GLU A 66 16.10 -8.65 3.12
CA GLU A 66 16.39 -8.48 4.55
C GLU A 66 15.53 -9.39 5.45
N ASN A 67 14.48 -9.99 4.89
CA ASN A 67 13.45 -10.76 5.59
C ASN A 67 13.02 -11.97 4.74
N SER A 68 13.95 -12.89 4.46
CA SER A 68 13.74 -14.01 3.53
C SER A 68 12.59 -14.95 3.89
N GLU A 69 12.19 -15.00 5.17
CA GLU A 69 11.06 -15.81 5.63
C GLU A 69 9.74 -15.00 5.76
N SER A 70 9.71 -13.73 5.35
CA SER A 70 8.51 -12.89 5.37
C SER A 70 8.00 -12.57 3.97
N PHE A 71 6.71 -12.80 3.74
CA PHE A 71 6.08 -12.62 2.43
C PHE A 71 5.10 -11.45 2.45
N LEU A 72 5.03 -10.72 1.33
CA LEU A 72 4.07 -9.63 1.14
C LEU A 72 3.10 -10.01 0.03
N THR A 73 1.81 -10.02 0.35
CA THR A 73 0.71 -10.16 -0.60
C THR A 73 0.03 -8.82 -0.77
N PHE A 74 -0.15 -8.38 -2.01
CA PHE A 74 -0.76 -7.09 -2.31
C PHE A 74 -2.17 -7.25 -2.87
N ASN A 75 -3.08 -6.43 -2.36
CA ASN A 75 -4.38 -6.14 -2.95
C ASN A 75 -4.36 -4.67 -3.43
N PHE A 76 -4.27 -4.47 -4.74
CA PHE A 76 -4.25 -3.12 -5.32
C PHE A 76 -5.63 -2.69 -5.80
N GLY A 77 -6.02 -1.47 -5.48
CA GLY A 77 -7.32 -0.90 -5.87
C GLY A 77 -7.43 0.58 -5.59
N SER A 78 -8.60 1.18 -5.87
CA SER A 78 -8.86 2.53 -5.40
C SER A 78 -8.91 2.57 -3.88
N SER A 79 -8.41 3.64 -3.26
CA SER A 79 -8.39 3.73 -1.80
C SER A 79 -9.79 3.64 -1.18
N GLY A 80 -10.83 4.14 -1.86
CA GLY A 80 -12.22 3.99 -1.39
C GLY A 80 -12.74 2.57 -1.49
N ALA A 81 -12.45 1.84 -2.58
CA ALA A 81 -12.84 0.43 -2.67
C ALA A 81 -12.13 -0.44 -1.63
N LEU A 82 -10.83 -0.19 -1.41
CA LEU A 82 -10.06 -0.89 -0.38
C LEU A 82 -10.53 -0.55 1.04
N GLN A 83 -10.88 0.73 1.30
CA GLN A 83 -11.53 1.13 2.55
C GLN A 83 -12.82 0.33 2.75
N ALA A 84 -13.71 0.30 1.77
CA ALA A 84 -14.98 -0.43 1.88
C ALA A 84 -14.79 -1.93 2.14
N GLN A 85 -13.76 -2.55 1.55
CA GLN A 85 -13.40 -3.94 1.82
C GLN A 85 -12.97 -4.13 3.29
N ILE A 86 -12.16 -3.22 3.83
CA ILE A 86 -11.72 -3.25 5.23
C ILE A 86 -12.92 -3.07 6.18
N GLU A 87 -13.82 -2.14 5.89
CA GLU A 87 -15.06 -1.94 6.66
C GLU A 87 -15.96 -3.19 6.66
N GLN A 88 -15.89 -4.00 5.60
CA GLN A 88 -16.60 -5.27 5.46
C GLN A 88 -15.85 -6.47 6.07
N GLY A 89 -14.71 -6.24 6.73
CA GLY A 89 -13.96 -7.29 7.43
C GLY A 89 -12.96 -8.04 6.56
N ALA A 90 -12.47 -7.45 5.46
CA ALA A 90 -11.38 -8.05 4.70
C ALA A 90 -10.14 -8.28 5.59
N PRO A 91 -9.50 -9.47 5.55
CA PRO A 91 -8.36 -9.79 6.40
C PRO A 91 -7.09 -9.10 5.89
N VAL A 92 -6.90 -7.83 6.27
CA VAL A 92 -5.80 -6.97 5.84
C VAL A 92 -4.94 -6.62 7.04
N ASP A 93 -3.62 -6.72 6.88
CA ASP A 93 -2.66 -6.33 7.93
C ASP A 93 -2.28 -4.85 7.84
N ILE A 94 -2.11 -4.34 6.62
CA ILE A 94 -1.69 -2.95 6.37
C ILE A 94 -2.56 -2.31 5.29
N PHE A 95 -2.99 -1.08 5.52
CA PHE A 95 -3.63 -0.24 4.53
C PHE A 95 -2.69 0.89 4.09
N VAL A 96 -2.63 1.16 2.79
CA VAL A 96 -1.91 2.30 2.22
C VAL A 96 -2.84 3.09 1.29
N SER A 97 -3.24 4.28 1.73
CA SER A 97 -4.19 5.14 1.03
C SER A 97 -3.48 6.28 0.29
N ALA A 98 -4.02 6.70 -0.86
CA ALA A 98 -3.56 7.86 -1.62
C ALA A 98 -4.15 9.21 -1.15
N ALA A 99 -5.04 9.19 -0.15
CA ALA A 99 -5.54 10.38 0.53
C ALA A 99 -5.83 10.12 2.02
N THR A 100 -5.86 11.20 2.80
CA THR A 100 -6.12 11.14 4.25
C THR A 100 -7.57 10.78 4.58
N LYS A 101 -8.53 11.16 3.71
CA LYS A 101 -9.98 10.94 3.92
C LYS A 101 -10.31 9.50 4.30
N GLN A 102 -9.84 8.52 3.52
CA GLN A 102 -10.11 7.10 3.77
C GLN A 102 -9.50 6.61 5.10
N MET A 103 -8.28 7.09 5.41
CA MET A 103 -7.63 6.77 6.69
C MET A 103 -8.37 7.38 7.88
N ASP A 104 -8.88 8.60 7.74
CA ASP A 104 -9.64 9.26 8.79
C ASP A 104 -10.96 8.53 9.06
N VAL A 105 -11.62 7.99 8.03
CA VAL A 105 -12.83 7.18 8.20
C VAL A 105 -12.53 5.90 8.97
N LEU A 106 -11.53 5.12 8.55
CA LEU A 106 -11.16 3.88 9.25
C LEU A 106 -10.69 4.14 10.69
N GLN A 107 -9.94 5.23 10.92
CA GLN A 107 -9.52 5.61 12.27
C GLN A 107 -10.72 5.95 13.17
N LYS A 108 -11.70 6.70 12.66
CA LYS A 108 -12.93 7.06 13.41
C LYS A 108 -13.76 5.83 13.77
N GLN A 109 -13.71 4.79 12.93
CA GLN A 109 -14.38 3.51 13.18
C GLN A 109 -13.56 2.58 14.10
N GLY A 110 -12.36 2.97 14.52
CA GLY A 110 -11.50 2.14 15.36
C GLY A 110 -10.85 0.97 14.63
N LEU A 111 -10.77 1.03 13.29
CA LEU A 111 -10.24 -0.06 12.45
C LEU A 111 -8.72 0.04 12.22
N LEU A 112 -8.07 1.11 12.71
CA LEU A 112 -6.63 1.32 12.58
C LEU A 112 -5.95 1.32 13.95
N LEU A 113 -4.80 0.64 14.04
CA LEU A 113 -3.83 0.89 15.11
C LEU A 113 -3.25 2.29 14.93
N THR A 114 -3.89 3.28 15.55
CA THR A 114 -3.66 4.70 15.27
C THR A 114 -2.22 5.14 15.48
N SER A 115 -1.51 4.53 16.44
CA SER A 115 -0.09 4.80 16.71
C SER A 115 0.84 4.45 15.54
N THR A 116 0.40 3.60 14.62
CA THR A 116 1.16 3.18 13.43
C THR A 116 0.89 4.07 12.21
N ARG A 117 -0.12 4.93 12.27
CA ARG A 117 -0.52 5.76 11.14
C ARG A 117 0.56 6.79 10.83
N LYS A 118 1.01 6.81 9.58
CA LYS A 118 2.04 7.74 9.12
C LYS A 118 1.80 8.21 7.69
N LYS A 119 1.98 9.52 7.46
CA LYS A 119 2.15 10.08 6.11
C LYS A 119 3.60 9.86 5.68
N PHE A 120 3.82 9.27 4.51
CA PHE A 120 5.19 8.92 4.09
C PHE A 120 5.52 9.32 2.66
N LEU A 121 4.53 9.48 1.78
CA LEU A 121 4.75 9.96 0.41
C LEU A 121 3.87 11.15 0.06
N THR A 122 4.32 11.91 -0.91
CA THR A 122 3.55 12.91 -1.63
C THR A 122 3.61 12.66 -3.14
N ASN A 123 2.70 13.27 -3.88
CA ASN A 123 2.66 13.12 -5.34
C ASN A 123 2.08 14.39 -5.97
N GLN A 124 2.05 14.43 -7.31
CA GLN A 124 1.55 15.57 -8.08
C GLN A 124 0.46 15.11 -9.03
N VAL A 125 -0.55 15.95 -9.22
CA VAL A 125 -1.62 15.73 -10.21
C VAL A 125 -1.14 16.24 -11.56
N VAL A 126 -1.34 15.47 -12.62
CA VAL A 126 -0.92 15.82 -13.97
C VAL A 126 -2.02 15.58 -14.98
N LEU A 127 -2.04 16.43 -16.01
CA LEU A 127 -2.79 16.20 -17.24
C LEU A 127 -1.92 15.40 -18.20
N ILE A 128 -2.48 14.35 -18.78
CA ILE A 128 -1.84 13.51 -19.80
C ILE A 128 -2.70 13.41 -21.06
N GLU A 129 -2.04 13.16 -22.18
CA GLU A 129 -2.67 12.78 -23.45
C GLU A 129 -1.86 11.67 -24.13
N PRO A 130 -2.38 10.99 -25.18
CA PRO A 130 -1.64 9.95 -25.88
C PRO A 130 -0.33 10.49 -26.46
N LYS A 131 0.74 9.68 -26.44
CA LYS A 131 2.12 10.12 -26.76
C LYS A 131 2.27 10.80 -28.13
N ASN A 132 1.53 10.30 -29.12
CA ASN A 132 1.61 10.77 -30.51
C ASN A 132 0.63 11.91 -30.83
N VAL A 133 -0.07 12.40 -29.81
CA VAL A 133 -0.89 13.61 -29.87
C VAL A 133 -0.08 14.75 -29.25
N SER A 134 -0.22 15.96 -29.78
CA SER A 134 0.38 17.18 -29.21
C SER A 134 -0.57 18.36 -29.37
N VAL A 135 -1.80 18.21 -28.85
CA VAL A 135 -2.88 19.20 -29.03
C VAL A 135 -3.07 20.07 -27.79
N LEU A 136 -2.93 19.51 -26.59
CA LEU A 136 -3.10 20.25 -25.35
C LEU A 136 -1.79 20.90 -24.89
N LYS A 137 -1.87 22.12 -24.38
CA LYS A 137 -0.76 22.84 -23.74
C LYS A 137 -0.89 22.85 -22.23
N ASP A 138 -2.11 22.98 -21.73
CA ASP A 138 -2.41 23.00 -20.30
C ASP A 138 -3.85 22.56 -20.01
N PHE A 139 -4.28 22.65 -18.75
CA PHE A 139 -5.64 22.29 -18.33
C PHE A 139 -6.74 23.19 -18.93
N SER A 140 -6.43 24.43 -19.31
CA SER A 140 -7.41 25.34 -19.88
C SER A 140 -7.89 24.89 -21.25
N ASP A 141 -7.08 24.11 -21.98
CA ASP A 141 -7.46 23.54 -23.28
C ASP A 141 -8.53 22.46 -23.17
N LEU A 142 -8.81 21.91 -21.98
CA LEU A 142 -9.87 20.92 -21.77
C LEU A 142 -11.26 21.47 -22.10
N LYS A 143 -11.45 22.80 -22.07
CA LYS A 143 -12.71 23.44 -22.49
C LYS A 143 -12.93 23.37 -24.00
N ASN A 144 -11.85 23.21 -24.79
CA ASN A 144 -11.92 23.25 -26.24
C ASN A 144 -12.82 22.14 -26.79
N ARG A 145 -13.53 22.44 -27.89
CA ARG A 145 -14.44 21.48 -28.54
C ARG A 145 -13.72 20.30 -29.18
N SER A 146 -12.41 20.40 -29.40
CA SER A 146 -11.56 19.31 -29.88
C SER A 146 -11.43 18.19 -28.85
N VAL A 147 -11.47 18.51 -27.55
CA VAL A 147 -11.53 17.52 -26.47
C VAL A 147 -12.96 17.02 -26.34
N LYS A 148 -13.18 15.75 -26.67
CA LYS A 148 -14.47 15.05 -26.63
C LYS A 148 -14.61 14.21 -25.37
N ARG A 149 -13.53 13.59 -24.90
CA ARG A 149 -13.51 12.68 -23.77
C ARG A 149 -12.32 12.97 -22.86
N LEU A 150 -12.61 13.22 -21.59
CA LEU A 150 -11.61 13.42 -20.53
C LEU A 150 -11.80 12.32 -19.49
N ALA A 151 -10.81 11.45 -19.32
CA ALA A 151 -10.85 10.45 -18.27
C ALA A 151 -10.40 11.04 -16.93
N ILE A 152 -11.21 10.79 -15.89
CA ILE A 152 -10.82 10.96 -14.49
C ILE A 152 -11.23 9.71 -13.73
N ALA A 153 -10.60 9.43 -12.60
CA ALA A 153 -11.13 8.40 -11.71
C ALA A 153 -12.42 8.91 -11.05
N ASP A 154 -13.30 8.02 -10.61
CA ASP A 154 -14.54 8.39 -9.93
C ASP A 154 -14.22 9.27 -8.69
N PRO A 155 -14.64 10.54 -8.66
CA PRO A 155 -14.26 11.48 -7.61
C PRO A 155 -14.89 11.17 -6.25
N GLU A 156 -15.99 10.42 -6.21
CA GLU A 156 -16.66 10.08 -4.95
C GLU A 156 -15.85 9.06 -4.14
N SER A 157 -15.19 8.13 -4.84
CA SER A 157 -14.54 6.96 -4.23
C SER A 157 -13.02 6.93 -4.42
N VAL A 158 -12.47 7.58 -5.45
CA VAL A 158 -11.06 7.48 -5.82
C VAL A 158 -10.33 8.80 -5.54
N PRO A 159 -9.25 8.80 -4.72
CA PRO A 159 -8.46 10.00 -4.46
C PRO A 159 -8.01 10.77 -5.71
N ALA A 160 -7.53 10.09 -6.75
CA ALA A 160 -7.13 10.75 -7.99
C ALA A 160 -8.28 11.49 -8.68
N GLY A 161 -9.50 10.96 -8.58
CA GLY A 161 -10.72 11.59 -9.08
C GLY A 161 -11.08 12.83 -8.27
N MET A 162 -11.03 12.72 -6.95
CA MET A 162 -11.24 13.84 -6.03
C MET A 162 -10.27 14.99 -6.34
N TYR A 163 -8.98 14.71 -6.44
CA TYR A 163 -7.98 15.73 -6.78
C TYR A 163 -8.20 16.30 -8.19
N ALA A 164 -8.57 15.48 -9.18
CA ALA A 164 -8.91 15.98 -10.50
C ALA A 164 -10.11 16.94 -10.46
N GLN A 165 -11.15 16.60 -9.69
CA GLN A 165 -12.32 17.47 -9.50
C GLN A 165 -11.95 18.77 -8.79
N GLU A 166 -11.08 18.73 -7.76
CA GLU A 166 -10.56 19.95 -7.10
C GLU A 166 -9.86 20.87 -8.11
N VAL A 167 -8.94 20.31 -8.92
CA VAL A 167 -8.22 21.06 -9.98
C VAL A 167 -9.21 21.72 -10.96
N LEU A 168 -10.15 20.94 -11.48
CA LEU A 168 -11.14 21.42 -12.46
C LEU A 168 -12.09 22.48 -11.87
N THR A 169 -12.43 22.35 -10.58
CA THR A 169 -13.25 23.32 -9.84
C THR A 169 -12.48 24.61 -9.65
N TRP A 170 -11.22 24.53 -9.19
CA TRP A 170 -10.36 25.69 -8.95
C TRP A 170 -10.13 26.49 -10.24
N LEU A 171 -9.96 25.79 -11.37
CA LEU A 171 -9.83 26.40 -12.69
C LEU A 171 -11.13 26.99 -13.24
N GLY A 172 -12.28 26.76 -12.58
CA GLY A 172 -13.59 27.23 -13.03
C GLY A 172 -14.11 26.53 -14.29
N ILE A 173 -13.58 25.36 -14.64
CA ILE A 173 -13.93 24.64 -15.88
C ILE A 173 -14.71 23.34 -15.66
N LEU A 174 -14.93 22.93 -14.40
CA LEU A 174 -15.61 21.67 -14.08
C LEU A 174 -16.93 21.50 -14.84
N GLU A 175 -17.83 22.48 -14.78
CA GLU A 175 -19.14 22.39 -15.44
C GLU A 175 -19.04 22.31 -16.96
N LEU A 176 -17.99 22.88 -17.57
CA LEU A 176 -17.75 22.81 -19.01
C LEU A 176 -17.23 21.44 -19.45
N VAL A 177 -16.46 20.76 -18.60
CA VAL A 177 -15.87 19.45 -18.92
C VAL A 177 -16.72 18.29 -18.42
N LYS A 178 -17.64 18.52 -17.49
CA LYS A 178 -18.54 17.50 -16.91
C LYS A 178 -19.24 16.62 -17.96
N PRO A 179 -19.77 17.15 -19.08
CA PRO A 179 -20.38 16.32 -20.12
C PRO A 179 -19.40 15.45 -20.91
N LYS A 180 -18.08 15.70 -20.78
CA LYS A 180 -16.99 15.00 -21.46
C LYS A 180 -16.35 13.91 -20.59
N LEU A 181 -16.73 13.84 -19.30
CA LEU A 181 -16.05 12.98 -18.34
C LEU A 181 -16.30 11.50 -18.64
N VAL A 182 -15.22 10.73 -18.60
CA VAL A 182 -15.24 9.27 -18.59
C VAL A 182 -14.71 8.85 -17.22
N LEU A 183 -15.59 8.32 -16.38
CA LEU A 183 -15.22 7.92 -15.02
C LEU A 183 -14.60 6.52 -15.02
N ALA A 184 -13.47 6.40 -14.34
CA ALA A 184 -12.73 5.15 -14.18
C ALA A 184 -12.75 4.66 -12.74
N LYS A 185 -12.66 3.34 -12.54
CA LYS A 185 -12.69 2.69 -11.22
C LYS A 185 -11.48 3.04 -10.34
N ASP A 186 -10.36 3.39 -10.95
CA ASP A 186 -9.11 3.81 -10.32
C ASP A 186 -8.24 4.61 -11.30
N VAL A 187 -7.14 5.19 -10.79
CA VAL A 187 -6.22 6.01 -11.59
C VAL A 187 -5.44 5.24 -12.66
N ARG A 188 -5.23 3.93 -12.48
CA ARG A 188 -4.55 3.09 -13.47
C ARG A 188 -5.44 2.80 -14.66
N GLN A 189 -6.74 2.69 -14.44
CA GLN A 189 -7.71 2.62 -15.53
C GLN A 189 -7.80 3.93 -16.31
N VAL A 190 -7.69 5.10 -15.66
CA VAL A 190 -7.55 6.39 -16.37
C VAL A 190 -6.33 6.37 -17.29
N LEU A 191 -5.16 5.98 -16.75
CA LEU A 191 -3.92 5.86 -17.54
C LEU A 191 -4.14 4.96 -18.76
N SER A 192 -4.71 3.76 -18.56
CA SER A 192 -4.98 2.80 -19.63
C SER A 192 -5.90 3.36 -20.73
N TYR A 193 -6.92 4.14 -20.37
CA TYR A 193 -7.80 4.79 -21.36
C TYR A 193 -7.04 5.78 -22.24
N VAL A 194 -6.07 6.51 -21.68
CA VAL A 194 -5.23 7.44 -22.44
C VAL A 194 -4.21 6.68 -23.28
N GLU A 195 -3.58 5.63 -22.74
CA GLU A 195 -2.64 4.78 -23.50
C GLU A 195 -3.27 4.17 -24.74
N THR A 196 -4.53 3.75 -24.62
CA THR A 196 -5.30 3.12 -25.71
C THR A 196 -6.00 4.13 -26.62
N ALA A 197 -5.81 5.43 -26.39
CA ALA A 197 -6.47 6.52 -27.11
C ALA A 197 -8.02 6.40 -27.15
N ASN A 198 -8.61 5.74 -26.15
CA ASN A 198 -10.07 5.64 -25.97
C ASN A 198 -10.69 6.97 -25.48
N VAL A 199 -9.83 7.85 -24.94
CA VAL A 199 -10.11 9.22 -24.52
C VAL A 199 -9.02 10.15 -25.04
N ASP A 200 -9.34 11.44 -25.14
CA ASP A 200 -8.40 12.45 -25.66
C ASP A 200 -7.36 12.85 -24.61
N ALA A 201 -7.75 12.83 -23.34
CA ALA A 201 -6.91 13.21 -22.22
C ALA A 201 -7.32 12.50 -20.93
N GLY A 202 -6.44 12.51 -19.93
CA GLY A 202 -6.75 12.02 -18.60
C GLY A 202 -6.02 12.81 -17.51
N ILE A 203 -6.59 12.81 -16.30
CA ILE A 203 -5.95 13.39 -15.12
C ILE A 203 -5.52 12.24 -14.20
N VAL A 204 -4.22 12.13 -13.96
CA VAL A 204 -3.58 11.05 -13.19
C VAL A 204 -2.52 11.62 -12.24
N TYR A 205 -1.84 10.77 -11.47
CA TYR A 205 -0.65 11.20 -10.76
C TYR A 205 0.60 11.18 -11.65
N LEU A 206 1.58 12.04 -11.33
CA LEU A 206 2.88 12.08 -12.01
C LEU A 206 3.55 10.71 -12.03
N THR A 207 3.49 9.98 -10.92
CA THR A 207 4.08 8.64 -10.81
C THR A 207 3.43 7.64 -11.76
N ASP A 208 2.11 7.71 -11.96
CA ASP A 208 1.40 6.84 -12.90
C ASP A 208 1.81 7.14 -14.33
N ALA A 209 1.82 8.43 -14.71
CA ALA A 209 2.26 8.87 -16.03
C ALA A 209 3.70 8.41 -16.35
N LYS A 210 4.60 8.46 -15.37
CA LYS A 210 6.00 8.00 -15.50
C LYS A 210 6.14 6.50 -15.76
N THR A 211 5.12 5.69 -15.45
CA THR A 211 5.16 4.24 -15.74
C THR A 211 4.91 3.89 -17.20
N SER A 212 4.42 4.84 -18.00
CA SER A 212 4.04 4.60 -19.40
C SER A 212 4.90 5.36 -20.38
N ARG A 213 5.20 4.72 -21.52
CA ARG A 213 5.79 5.37 -22.71
C ARG A 213 4.73 5.79 -23.74
N GLN A 214 3.48 5.42 -23.52
CA GLN A 214 2.36 5.60 -24.46
C GLN A 214 1.58 6.89 -24.20
N VAL A 215 1.91 7.62 -23.14
CA VAL A 215 1.33 8.93 -22.82
C VAL A 215 2.42 10.00 -22.75
N ARG A 216 2.03 11.25 -22.88
CA ARG A 216 2.87 12.40 -22.51
C ARG A 216 2.20 13.18 -21.40
N ILE A 217 3.02 13.73 -20.51
CA ILE A 217 2.58 14.73 -19.54
C ILE A 217 2.43 16.05 -20.29
N VAL A 218 1.23 16.62 -20.22
CA VAL A 218 0.90 17.93 -20.80
C VAL A 218 1.27 19.03 -19.82
N ALA A 219 0.78 18.93 -18.59
CA ALA A 219 0.99 19.93 -17.55
C ALA A 219 0.89 19.29 -16.15
N ILE A 220 1.58 19.88 -15.18
CA ILE A 220 1.40 19.62 -13.75
C ILE A 220 0.33 20.59 -13.24
N ALA A 221 -0.60 20.12 -12.42
CA ALA A 221 -1.61 20.98 -11.82
C ALA A 221 -0.97 22.01 -10.88
N PRO A 222 -1.49 23.26 -10.81
CA PRO A 222 -1.02 24.22 -9.81
C PRO A 222 -1.17 23.67 -8.40
N GLU A 223 -0.17 23.82 -7.54
CA GLU A 223 -0.19 23.23 -6.18
C GLU A 223 -1.39 23.70 -5.34
N GLN A 224 -1.83 24.96 -5.54
CA GLN A 224 -2.96 25.54 -4.82
C GLN A 224 -4.33 25.11 -5.38
N SER A 225 -4.35 24.37 -6.50
CA SER A 225 -5.60 23.98 -7.16
C SER A 225 -6.25 22.74 -6.55
N HIS A 226 -5.55 22.06 -5.64
CA HIS A 226 -6.03 20.87 -4.97
C HIS A 226 -5.43 20.76 -3.56
N SER A 227 -6.04 19.94 -2.71
CA SER A 227 -5.47 19.57 -1.42
C SER A 227 -4.19 18.75 -1.62
N ALA A 228 -3.27 18.76 -0.64
CA ALA A 228 -2.00 18.06 -0.79
C ALA A 228 -2.20 16.56 -1.04
N VAL A 229 -1.58 16.03 -2.11
CA VAL A 229 -1.60 14.59 -2.39
C VAL A 229 -0.66 13.90 -1.41
N SER A 230 -1.23 13.19 -0.43
CA SER A 230 -0.46 12.55 0.65
C SER A 230 -0.87 11.09 0.80
N TYR A 231 0.14 10.22 0.75
CA TYR A 231 -0.02 8.81 1.01
C TYR A 231 0.22 8.53 2.49
N SER A 232 -0.76 7.85 3.08
CA SER A 232 -0.68 7.39 4.46
C SER A 232 -0.63 5.88 4.50
N VAL A 233 0.04 5.34 5.51
CA VAL A 233 0.09 3.92 5.84
C VAL A 233 -0.34 3.72 7.29
N ALA A 234 -1.05 2.64 7.59
CA ALA A 234 -1.37 2.22 8.95
C ALA A 234 -1.55 0.69 9.02
N VAL A 235 -1.27 0.11 10.18
CA VAL A 235 -1.62 -1.28 10.52
C VAL A 235 -3.10 -1.31 10.93
N LEU A 236 -3.82 -2.35 10.50
CA LEU A 236 -5.23 -2.55 10.87
C LEU A 236 -5.34 -3.13 12.28
N GLU A 237 -6.37 -2.73 13.01
CA GLU A 237 -6.64 -3.17 14.39
C GLU A 237 -6.76 -4.70 14.50
N ASP A 238 -7.42 -5.33 13.52
CA ASP A 238 -7.69 -6.77 13.55
C ASP A 238 -6.53 -7.65 13.06
N SER A 239 -5.41 -7.03 12.63
CA SER A 239 -4.24 -7.76 12.13
C SER A 239 -3.77 -8.83 13.11
N LYS A 240 -3.46 -10.03 12.60
CA LYS A 240 -2.86 -11.10 13.40
C LYS A 240 -1.33 -11.09 13.36
N ASN A 241 -0.76 -10.16 12.59
CA ASN A 241 0.68 -10.04 12.35
C ASN A 241 1.21 -8.66 12.77
N VAL A 242 0.64 -8.05 13.83
CA VAL A 242 0.91 -6.66 14.24
C VAL A 242 2.40 -6.31 14.28
N THR A 243 3.23 -7.16 14.90
CA THR A 243 4.68 -6.92 15.01
C THR A 243 5.34 -6.86 13.63
N ALA A 244 5.14 -7.87 12.79
CA ALA A 244 5.69 -7.89 11.43
C ALA A 244 5.14 -6.74 10.57
N ALA A 245 3.86 -6.38 10.76
CA ALA A 245 3.24 -5.26 10.06
C ALA A 245 3.88 -3.92 10.44
N GLN A 246 4.14 -3.69 11.73
CA GLN A 246 4.84 -2.50 12.22
C GLN A 246 6.28 -2.43 11.70
N GLU A 247 6.99 -3.56 11.67
CA GLU A 247 8.34 -3.63 11.09
C GLU A 247 8.33 -3.23 9.61
N PHE A 248 7.35 -3.72 8.83
CA PHE A 248 7.21 -3.32 7.43
C PHE A 248 6.86 -1.83 7.28
N VAL A 249 5.92 -1.29 8.08
CA VAL A 249 5.60 0.14 8.09
C VAL A 249 6.84 0.98 8.41
N GLN A 250 7.67 0.54 9.36
CA GLN A 250 8.93 1.19 9.68
C GLN A 250 9.93 1.10 8.51
N PHE A 251 10.00 -0.05 7.83
CA PHE A 251 10.86 -0.25 6.67
C PHE A 251 10.52 0.68 5.50
N LEU A 252 9.25 1.04 5.30
CA LEU A 252 8.85 2.05 4.30
C LEU A 252 9.52 3.42 4.54
N SER A 253 10.03 3.67 5.75
CA SER A 253 10.75 4.89 6.12
C SER A 253 12.29 4.76 6.00
N SER A 254 12.81 3.58 5.66
CA SER A 254 14.24 3.33 5.48
C SER A 254 14.83 4.13 4.32
N PRO A 255 16.14 4.45 4.33
CA PRO A 255 16.81 5.10 3.20
C PRO A 255 16.62 4.36 1.87
N GLN A 256 16.67 3.03 1.88
CA GLN A 256 16.55 2.16 0.70
C GLN A 256 15.15 2.22 0.12
N ALA A 257 14.11 2.12 0.96
CA ALA A 257 12.72 2.27 0.51
C ALA A 257 12.45 3.68 -0.04
N LYS A 258 12.93 4.74 0.66
CA LYS A 258 12.82 6.14 0.19
C LYS A 258 13.47 6.35 -1.18
N ALA A 259 14.66 5.79 -1.41
CA ALA A 259 15.33 5.86 -2.69
C ALA A 259 14.49 5.23 -3.82
N VAL A 260 13.84 4.10 -3.56
CA VAL A 260 12.90 3.48 -4.52
C VAL A 260 11.68 4.37 -4.77
N PHE A 261 11.07 4.95 -3.74
CA PHE A 261 9.95 5.87 -3.92
C PHE A 261 10.33 7.08 -4.79
N GLN A 262 11.47 7.70 -4.52
CA GLN A 262 11.98 8.83 -5.27
C GLN A 262 12.31 8.46 -6.73
N LYS A 263 12.91 7.29 -6.96
CA LYS A 263 13.17 6.75 -8.31
C LYS A 263 11.89 6.64 -9.13
N HIS A 264 10.78 6.24 -8.52
CA HIS A 264 9.45 6.18 -9.16
C HIS A 264 8.75 7.55 -9.25
N GLY A 265 9.31 8.59 -8.66
CA GLY A 265 8.83 9.97 -8.75
C GLY A 265 7.91 10.43 -7.64
N PHE A 266 7.77 9.65 -6.56
CA PHE A 266 7.08 10.09 -5.35
C PHE A 266 7.95 11.10 -4.59
N GLY A 267 7.30 12.09 -3.98
CA GLY A 267 7.93 12.89 -2.94
C GLY A 267 7.92 12.14 -1.61
N ILE A 268 8.84 12.48 -0.71
CA ILE A 268 8.85 11.95 0.66
C ILE A 268 8.13 12.96 1.55
N ALA A 269 7.12 12.52 2.28
CA ALA A 269 6.42 13.40 3.23
C ALA A 269 7.35 13.75 4.39
N SER A 270 7.40 15.04 4.74
CA SER A 270 7.98 15.51 5.99
C SER A 270 7.00 15.20 7.13
N ASN A 271 7.53 14.70 8.25
CA ASN A 271 6.75 14.55 9.49
C ASN A 271 6.50 15.91 10.14
#